data_AF-A0A655FZX5-F1
#
_entry.id   AF-A0A655FZX5-F1
#
_cell.length_a   1.000
_cell.length_b   1.000
_cell.length_c   1.000
_cell.angle_alpha   90.00
_cell.angle_beta   90.00
_cell.angle_gamma   90.00
#
_symmetry.space_group_name_H-M   'P 1'
#
loop_
_entity.id
_entity.type
_entity.pdbx_description
1 polymer ?
#
loop_
_entity_poly.entity_id
_entity_poly.type
_entity_poly.pdbx_seq_one_letter_code
_entity_poly.pdbx_strand_id
1 'polypeptide(L)'
;MRDFVHVDDVAAANLAAVHLGEADRDGFTAVNVCSGRPISILQVATAICDARGGSMSPAITGHYRSGDVRHIVADPARAARVLGFRAAVDPGEGLREFAFAPLR
;
A
#
# COMPACT_ATOMS: atom_id res chain seq x y z
N MET A 1 -9.47 2.54 8.08
CA MET A 1 -8.89 2.49 6.72
C MET A 1 -7.38 2.63 6.78
N ARG A 2 -6.72 1.93 5.89
CA ARG A 2 -5.29 1.95 5.63
C ARG A 2 -5.06 2.16 4.14
N ASP A 3 -3.86 2.60 3.80
CA ASP A 3 -3.35 2.57 2.43
C ASP A 3 -2.37 1.40 2.34
N PHE A 4 -2.62 0.47 1.42
CA PHE A 4 -1.74 -0.66 1.15
C PHE A 4 -1.07 -0.43 -0.20
N VAL A 5 0.25 -0.55 -0.24
CA VAL A 5 1.07 -0.42 -1.45
C VAL A 5 1.85 -1.72 -1.65
N HIS A 6 1.94 -2.18 -2.90
CA HIS A 6 2.66 -3.41 -3.23
C HIS A 6 4.18 -3.22 -3.03
N VAL A 7 4.90 -4.28 -2.68
CA VAL A 7 6.34 -4.19 -2.44
C VAL A 7 7.13 -3.79 -3.69
N ASP A 8 6.67 -4.21 -4.88
CA ASP A 8 7.30 -3.83 -6.14
C ASP A 8 7.11 -2.34 -6.46
N ASP A 9 5.97 -1.76 -6.07
CA ASP A 9 5.74 -0.32 -6.18
C ASP A 9 6.66 0.47 -5.23
N VAL A 10 6.94 -0.06 -4.03
CA VAL A 10 7.92 0.52 -3.11
C VAL A 10 9.33 0.47 -3.71
N ALA A 11 9.71 -0.65 -4.33
CA ALA A 11 10.99 -0.78 -5.02
C ALA A 11 11.10 0.19 -6.21
N ALA A 12 10.03 0.32 -7.01
CA ALA A 12 9.97 1.26 -8.13
C ALA A 12 10.08 2.72 -7.68
N ALA A 13 9.44 3.10 -6.58
CA ALA A 13 9.56 4.44 -6.00
C ALA A 13 11.01 4.75 -5.58
N ASN A 14 11.71 3.80 -4.97
CA ASN A 14 13.11 3.95 -4.60
C ASN A 14 14.01 4.10 -5.85
N LEU A 15 13.76 3.30 -6.89
CA LEU A 15 14.49 3.41 -8.15
C LEU A 15 14.27 4.78 -8.82
N ALA A 16 13.03 5.27 -8.83
CA ALA A 16 12.69 6.60 -9.32
C ALA A 16 13.42 7.70 -8.54
N ALA A 17 13.53 7.57 -7.21
CA ALA A 17 14.28 8.51 -6.37
C ALA A 17 15.79 8.51 -6.67
N VAL A 18 16.39 7.35 -6.93
CA VAL A 18 17.81 7.24 -7.31
C VAL A 18 18.08 7.93 -8.65
N HIS A 19 17.16 7.80 -9.61
CA HIS A 19 17.28 8.40 -10.94
C HIS A 19 16.96 9.90 -11.00
N LEU A 20 16.47 10.50 -9.91
CA LEU A 20 16.27 11.94 -9.84
C LEU A 20 17.63 12.64 -9.90
N GLY A 21 17.87 13.40 -10.97
CA GLY A 21 19.13 14.10 -11.21
C GLY A 21 19.40 15.18 -10.16
N GLU A 22 20.67 15.58 -9.98
CA GLU A 22 21.03 16.58 -8.95
C GLU A 22 20.33 17.93 -9.16
N ALA A 23 20.12 18.35 -10.40
CA ALA A 23 19.39 19.59 -10.72
C ALA A 23 17.88 19.52 -10.38
N ASP A 24 17.32 18.32 -10.28
CA ASP A 24 15.91 18.08 -9.96
C ASP A 24 15.67 17.90 -8.45
N ARG A 25 16.74 17.89 -7.64
CA ARG A 25 16.69 17.73 -6.18
C ARG A 25 16.58 19.07 -5.49
N ASP A 26 15.40 19.39 -4.96
CA ASP A 26 15.23 20.49 -4.00
C ASP A 26 15.61 20.02 -2.58
N GLY A 27 16.91 19.87 -2.35
CA GLY A 27 17.47 19.45 -1.06
C GLY A 27 16.83 18.17 -0.51
N PHE A 28 16.28 18.24 0.71
CA PHE A 28 15.51 17.15 1.32
C PHE A 28 14.03 17.25 0.95
N THR A 29 13.54 16.25 0.22
CA THR A 29 12.13 16.16 -0.16
C THR A 29 11.49 14.89 0.35
N ALA A 30 10.57 15.01 1.29
CA ALA A 30 9.73 13.91 1.77
C ALA A 30 8.49 13.72 0.89
N VAL A 31 8.22 12.49 0.47
CA VAL A 31 7.04 12.13 -0.34
C VAL A 31 6.38 10.86 0.20
N ASN A 32 5.07 10.74 0.02
CA ASN A 32 4.34 9.53 0.38
C ASN A 32 4.45 8.50 -0.75
N VAL A 33 4.99 7.32 -0.45
CA VAL A 33 4.90 6.14 -1.32
C VAL A 33 3.66 5.36 -0.93
N CYS A 34 2.60 5.50 -1.73
CA CYS A 34 1.27 5.03 -1.37
C CYS A 34 0.41 4.76 -2.61
N SER A 35 -0.66 3.98 -2.45
CA SER A 35 -1.64 3.75 -3.52
C SER A 35 -2.63 4.91 -3.65
N GLY A 36 -2.86 5.66 -2.56
CA GLY A 36 -3.92 6.66 -2.45
C GLY A 36 -5.31 6.05 -2.29
N ARG A 37 -5.42 4.73 -2.12
CA ARG A 37 -6.69 4.01 -2.11
C ARG A 37 -7.00 3.51 -0.69
N PRO A 38 -8.11 3.96 -0.08
CA PRO A 38 -8.47 3.55 1.27
C PRO A 38 -9.01 2.10 1.28
N ILE A 39 -8.47 1.26 2.16
CA ILE A 39 -8.95 -0.12 2.37
C ILE A 39 -9.17 -0.38 3.87
N SER A 40 -10.29 -1.00 4.23
CA SER A 40 -10.56 -1.45 5.59
C SER A 40 -9.86 -2.77 5.90
N ILE A 41 -9.58 -3.02 7.19
CA ILE A 41 -9.03 -4.31 7.62
C ILE A 41 -9.99 -5.47 7.30
N LEU A 42 -11.30 -5.23 7.36
CA LEU A 42 -12.29 -6.22 6.95
C LEU A 42 -12.17 -6.56 5.46
N GLN A 43 -12.05 -5.55 4.59
CA GLN A 43 -11.84 -5.77 3.15
C GLN A 43 -10.55 -6.57 2.86
N VAL A 44 -9.46 -6.30 3.58
CA VAL A 44 -8.22 -7.07 3.46
C VAL A 44 -8.45 -8.54 3.83
N ALA A 45 -9.05 -8.79 5.00
CA ALA A 45 -9.30 -10.15 5.46
C ALA A 45 -10.25 -10.91 4.53
N THR A 46 -11.32 -10.25 4.06
CA THR A 46 -12.26 -10.82 3.09
C THR A 46 -11.57 -11.15 1.78
N ALA A 47 -10.77 -10.24 1.20
CA ALA A 47 -10.06 -10.49 -0.05
C ALA A 47 -9.11 -11.69 0.04
N ILE A 48 -8.43 -11.87 1.17
CA ILE A 48 -7.56 -13.03 1.41
C ILE A 48 -8.38 -14.32 1.55
N CYS A 49 -9.49 -14.30 2.30
CA CYS A 49 -10.39 -15.44 2.42
C CYS A 49 -10.96 -15.89 1.06
N ASP A 50 -11.42 -14.93 0.25
CA ASP A 50 -11.97 -15.18 -1.08
C ASP A 50 -10.90 -15.75 -2.01
N ALA A 51 -9.70 -15.17 -2.02
CA ALA A 51 -8.57 -15.68 -2.80
C ALA A 51 -8.20 -17.13 -2.43
N ARG A 52 -8.38 -17.53 -1.17
CA ARG A 52 -8.11 -18.88 -0.66
C ARG A 52 -9.26 -19.88 -0.88
N GLY A 53 -10.23 -19.53 -1.72
CA GLY A 53 -11.34 -20.39 -2.11
C GLY A 53 -12.64 -20.17 -1.31
N GLY A 54 -12.73 -19.11 -0.52
CA GLY A 54 -13.99 -18.65 0.09
C GLY A 54 -14.62 -19.57 1.14
N SER A 55 -13.96 -20.66 1.52
CA SER A 55 -14.44 -21.61 2.54
C SER A 55 -14.28 -21.10 3.98
N MET A 56 -13.57 -20.00 4.16
CA MET A 56 -13.32 -19.36 5.45
C MET A 56 -13.83 -17.92 5.40
N SER A 57 -14.29 -17.41 6.55
CA SER A 57 -14.70 -16.02 6.73
C SER A 57 -13.82 -15.31 7.77
N PRO A 58 -13.58 -14.01 7.65
CA PRO A 58 -12.89 -13.25 8.69
C PRO A 58 -13.57 -13.36 10.06
N ALA A 59 -12.79 -13.61 11.11
CA ALA A 59 -13.29 -13.63 12.49
C ALA A 59 -13.38 -12.20 13.05
N ILE A 60 -14.57 -11.78 13.48
CA ILE A 60 -14.80 -10.47 14.11
C ILE A 60 -14.72 -10.61 15.63
N THR A 61 -13.60 -10.18 16.21
CA THR A 61 -13.32 -10.42 17.63
C THR A 61 -13.90 -9.36 18.57
N GLY A 62 -14.29 -8.19 18.05
CA GLY A 62 -14.73 -7.04 18.85
C GLY A 62 -13.60 -6.32 19.60
N HIS A 63 -12.36 -6.81 19.52
CA HIS A 63 -11.20 -6.16 20.12
C HIS A 63 -10.66 -5.02 19.24
N TYR A 64 -10.01 -4.05 19.89
CA TYR A 64 -9.31 -2.96 19.23
C TYR A 64 -8.02 -2.65 19.97
N ARG A 65 -7.11 -1.97 19.28
CA ARG A 65 -5.84 -1.49 19.86
C ARG A 65 -6.00 -0.03 20.29
N SER A 66 -5.75 0.26 21.57
CA SER A 66 -5.72 1.64 22.06
C SER A 66 -4.60 2.42 21.34
N GLY A 67 -4.92 3.62 20.86
CA GLY A 67 -3.98 4.45 20.09
C GLY A 67 -3.86 4.08 18.60
N ASP A 68 -4.57 3.06 18.11
CA ASP A 68 -4.53 2.71 16.68
C ASP A 68 -5.32 3.72 15.85
N VAL A 69 -4.67 4.28 14.84
CA VAL A 69 -5.27 5.32 13.99
C VAL A 69 -6.43 4.74 13.20
N ARG A 70 -7.64 5.29 13.31
CA ARG A 70 -8.80 4.70 12.62
C ARG A 70 -8.70 4.81 11.09
N HIS A 71 -8.16 5.92 10.59
CA HIS A 71 -8.05 6.24 9.16
C HIS A 71 -6.67 6.85 8.87
N ILE A 72 -5.82 6.11 8.15
CA ILE A 72 -4.53 6.61 7.67
C ILE A 72 -4.40 6.23 6.19
N VAL A 73 -4.48 7.24 5.34
CA VAL A 73 -4.41 7.13 3.89
C VAL A 73 -3.64 8.33 3.39
N ALA A 74 -2.74 8.13 2.44
CA ALA A 74 -1.81 9.16 2.00
C ALA A 74 -2.19 9.68 0.61
N ASP A 75 -1.82 10.93 0.31
CA ASP A 75 -1.97 11.51 -1.03
C ASP A 75 -0.71 11.22 -1.87
N PRO A 76 -0.83 10.52 -3.02
CA PRO A 76 0.29 10.22 -3.91
C PRO A 76 0.70 11.41 -4.79
N ALA A 77 -0.01 12.53 -4.76
CA ALA A 77 0.20 13.64 -5.70
C ALA A 77 1.62 14.22 -5.66
N ARG A 78 2.25 14.31 -4.48
CA ARG A 78 3.63 14.82 -4.38
C ARG A 78 4.64 13.85 -5.00
N ALA A 79 4.50 12.54 -4.78
CA ALA A 79 5.37 11.54 -5.39
C ALA A 79 5.23 11.54 -6.92
N ALA A 80 4.01 11.71 -7.44
CA ALA A 80 3.78 11.82 -8.87
C ALA A 80 4.45 13.06 -9.49
N ARG A 81 4.39 14.21 -8.80
CA ARG A 81 5.02 15.45 -9.30
C ARG A 81 6.54 15.43 -9.20
N VAL A 82 7.09 14.90 -8.11
CA VAL A 82 8.53 15.00 -7.81
C VAL A 82 9.30 13.82 -8.40
N LEU A 83 8.78 12.60 -8.28
CA LEU A 83 9.46 11.38 -8.70
C LEU A 83 8.95 10.83 -10.04
N GLY A 84 7.86 11.38 -10.59
CA GLY A 84 7.14 10.74 -11.69
C GLY A 84 6.50 9.40 -11.29
N PHE A 85 6.38 9.12 -10.00
CA PHE A 85 5.95 7.83 -9.47
C PHE A 85 4.46 7.81 -9.11
N ARG A 86 3.77 6.76 -9.53
CA ARG A 86 2.49 6.31 -8.96
C ARG A 86 2.54 4.80 -8.80
N ALA A 87 1.95 4.30 -7.72
CA ALA A 87 1.75 2.87 -7.55
C ALA A 87 0.96 2.32 -8.74
N ALA A 88 1.48 1.26 -9.36
CA ALA A 88 0.92 0.64 -10.54
C ALA A 88 0.04 -0.57 -10.20
N VAL A 89 0.32 -1.25 -9.09
CA VAL A 89 -0.42 -2.45 -8.68
C VAL A 89 -1.74 -2.05 -8.02
N ASP A 90 -2.85 -2.60 -8.53
CA ASP A 90 -4.14 -2.46 -7.86
C ASP A 90 -4.08 -3.17 -6.50
N PRO A 91 -4.45 -2.51 -5.39
CA PRO A 91 -4.35 -3.15 -4.08
C PRO A 91 -5.15 -4.46 -3.95
N GLY A 92 -6.28 -4.60 -4.64
CA GLY A 92 -7.06 -5.84 -4.64
C GLY A 92 -6.32 -6.98 -5.34
N GLU A 93 -5.63 -6.68 -6.44
CA GLU A 93 -4.77 -7.64 -7.13
C GLU A 93 -3.56 -8.02 -6.27
N GLY A 94 -2.89 -7.04 -5.67
CA GLY A 94 -1.76 -7.27 -4.77
C GLY A 94 -2.15 -8.11 -3.55
N LEU A 95 -3.34 -7.91 -2.98
CA LEU A 95 -3.85 -8.75 -1.88
C LEU A 95 -4.14 -10.19 -2.31
N ARG A 96 -4.65 -10.38 -3.53
CA ARG A 96 -4.91 -11.71 -4.09
C ARG A 96 -3.62 -12.47 -4.34
N GLU A 97 -2.58 -11.79 -4.84
CA GLU A 97 -1.24 -12.37 -4.97
C GLU A 97 -0.65 -12.70 -3.60
N PHE A 98 -0.72 -11.74 -2.67
CA PHE A 98 -0.21 -11.88 -1.30
C PHE A 98 -0.78 -13.10 -0.56
N ALA A 99 -2.03 -13.47 -0.82
CA ALA A 99 -2.66 -14.65 -0.22
C ALA A 99 -1.93 -15.98 -0.50
N PHE A 100 -1.06 -16.02 -1.52
CA PHE A 100 -0.25 -17.18 -1.90
C PHE A 100 1.26 -16.93 -1.82
N ALA A 101 1.68 -15.71 -1.47
CA ALA A 101 3.09 -15.39 -1.33
C ALA A 101 3.71 -16.24 -0.21
N PRO A 102 4.88 -16.85 -0.44
CA PRO A 102 5.58 -17.57 0.62
C PRO A 102 5.97 -16.60 1.72
N LEU A 103 5.93 -17.07 2.98
CA LEU A 103 6.54 -16.34 4.08
C LEU A 103 8.05 -16.24 3.81
N ARG A 104 8.56 -15.01 3.73
CA ARG A 104 9.98 -14.70 3.55
C ARG A 104 10.60 -14.29 4.88
#